data_AF-A0A135UUC4-F1
#
_entry.id   AF-A0A135UUC4-F1
#
_cell.length_a   1.000
_cell.length_b   1.000
_cell.length_c   1.000
_cell.angle_alpha   90.00
_cell.angle_beta   90.00
_cell.angle_gamma   90.00
#
_symmetry.space_group_name_H-M   'P 1'
#
loop_
_entity.id
_entity.type
_entity.pdbx_description
1 polymer ?
#
loop_
_entity_poly.entity_id
_entity_poly.type
_entity_poly.pdbx_seq_one_letter_code
_entity_poly.pdbx_strand_id
1 'polypeptide(L)' 'MGDKISGAMLKLKGTLTRRPGQKAAGTRRMHGTDGRGSHRAHRY' A
#
# COMPACT_ATOMS: atom_id res chain seq x y z
N MET A 1 -3.24 11.21 -2.99
CA MET A 1 -4.44 10.37 -2.75
C MET A 1 -4.31 8.95 -3.31
N GLY A 2 -3.65 8.72 -4.46
CA GLY A 2 -3.58 7.39 -5.11
C GLY A 2 -2.89 6.26 -4.32
N ASP A 3 -1.93 6.60 -3.44
CA ASP A 3 -1.18 5.60 -2.68
C ASP A 3 -2.05 4.89 -1.63
N LYS A 4 -2.99 5.59 -0.97
CA LYS A 4 -3.91 5.00 0.00
C LYS A 4 -4.91 4.05 -0.66
N ILE A 5 -5.46 4.43 -1.82
CA ILE A 5 -6.39 3.59 -2.61
C ILE A 5 -5.66 2.35 -3.11
N SER A 6 -4.43 2.52 -3.62
CA SER A 6 -3.58 1.42 -4.04
C SER A 6 -3.21 0.48 -2.88
N GLY A 7 -3.03 1.01 -1.66
CA GLY A 7 -2.82 0.23 -0.45
C GLY A 7 -4.06 -0.59 -0.05
N ALA A 8 -5.25 0.00 -0.12
CA ALA A 8 -6.51 -0.68 0.16
C ALA A 8 -6.77 -1.84 -0.81
N MET A 9 -6.56 -1.61 -2.12
CA MET A 9 -6.66 -2.67 -3.14
C MET A 9 -5.65 -3.79 -2.90
N LEU A 10 -4.40 -3.47 -2.56
CA LEU A 10 -3.38 -4.49 -2.28
C LEU A 10 -3.75 -5.32 -1.04
N LYS A 11 -4.33 -4.67 -0.02
CA LYS A 11 -4.83 -5.35 1.19
C LYS A 11 -6.00 -6.28 0.87
N LEU A 12 -6.97 -5.81 0.09
CA LEU A 12 -8.12 -6.60 -0.36
C LEU A 12 -7.68 -7.79 -1.20
N LYS A 13 -6.79 -7.57 -2.18
CA LYS A 13 -6.22 -8.63 -3.00
C LYS A 13 -5.50 -9.68 -2.17
N GLY A 14 -4.66 -9.26 -1.21
CA GLY A 14 -3.97 -10.17 -0.31
C GLY A 14 -4.90 -10.95 0.62
N THR A 15 -6.05 -10.38 0.98
CA THR A 15 -7.07 -11.06 1.79
C THR A 15 -7.83 -12.08 0.96
N LEU A 16 -8.27 -11.70 -0.24
CA LEU A 16 -9.03 -12.57 -1.16
C LEU A 16 -8.19 -13.74 -1.67
N THR A 17 -6.92 -13.50 -2.00
CA THR A 17 -6.00 -14.52 -2.51
C THR A 17 -5.26 -15.28 -1.41
N ARG A 18 -5.57 -15.04 -0.13
CA ARG A 18 -4.86 -15.60 1.04
C ARG A 18 -3.33 -15.41 0.98
N ARG A 19 -2.89 -14.25 0.50
CA ARG A 19 -1.49 -13.84 0.41
C ARG A 19 -1.16 -12.80 1.49
N PRO A 20 -0.63 -13.23 2.66
CA PRO A 20 -0.36 -12.33 3.78
C PRO A 20 0.63 -11.21 3.45
N GLY A 21 1.61 -11.47 2.57
CA GLY A 21 2.57 -10.44 2.12
C GLY A 21 1.92 -9.28 1.38
N GLN A 22 0.89 -9.55 0.55
CA GLN A 22 0.14 -8.49 -0.15
C GLN A 22 -0.78 -7.74 0.80
N LYS A 23 -1.39 -8.45 1.77
CA LYS A 23 -2.20 -7.84 2.84
C LYS A 23 -1.37 -6.85 3.66
N ALA A 24 -0.18 -7.29 4.10
CA ALA A 24 0.73 -6.49 4.91
C ALA A 24 1.28 -5.28 4.13
N ALA A 25 1.67 -5.48 2.86
CA ALA A 25 2.11 -4.39 2.00
C ALA A 25 1.01 -3.33 1.79
N GLY A 26 -0.26 -3.76 1.64
CA GLY A 26 -1.39 -2.84 1.52
C GLY A 26 -1.63 -2.02 2.79
N THR A 27 -1.56 -2.68 3.95
CA THR A 27 -1.64 -2.00 5.26
C THR A 27 -0.51 -0.99 5.46
N ARG A 28 0.74 -1.36 5.17
CA ARG A 28 1.90 -0.45 5.28
C ARG A 28 1.74 0.77 4.38
N ARG A 29 1.20 0.59 3.17
CA ARG A 29 0.97 1.69 2.22
C ARG A 29 -0.14 2.64 2.68
N MET A 30 -1.23 2.11 3.25
CA MET A 30 -2.28 2.94 3.84
C MET A 30 -1.80 3.70 5.09
N HIS A 31 -0.91 3.10 5.87
CA HIS A 31 -0.24 3.72 7.02
C HIS A 31 0.89 4.69 6.62
N GLY A 32 1.32 4.69 5.35
CA GLY A 32 2.46 5.50 4.89
C GLY A 32 3.83 4.95 5.31
N THR A 33 3.89 3.72 5.82
CA THR A 33 5.13 3.06 6.27
C THR A 33 5.70 2.09 5.24
N ASP A 34 5.12 2.02 4.03
CA ASP A 34 5.64 1.17 2.95
C ASP A 34 6.89 1.77 2.26
N GLY A 35 7.36 2.93 2.71
CA GLY A 35 8.58 3.60 2.24
C GLY A 35 8.53 4.06 0.77
N ARG A 36 7.39 3.90 0.10
CA ARG A 36 7.24 4.23 -1.34
C ARG A 36 6.67 5.62 -1.59
N GLY A 37 5.96 6.20 -0.62
CA GLY A 37 5.40 7.56 -0.70
C GLY A 37 6.44 8.68 -0.53
N SER A 38 7.58 8.41 0.12
CA SER A 38 8.66 9.39 0.35
C SER A 38 9.30 9.88 -0.96
N HIS A 39 9.47 9.01 -1.95
CA HIS A 39 10.05 9.39 -3.25
C HIS A 39 9.10 10.15 -4.17
N ARG A 40 7.78 10.06 -3.98
CA ARG A 40 6.80 10.75 -4.83
C ARG A 40 6.48 12.17 -4.36
N ALA A 41 6.81 12.51 -3.12
CA ALA A 41 6.72 13.88 -2.62
C ALA A 41 7.87 14.78 -3.14
N HIS A 42 8.97 14.19 -3.63
CA HIS A 42 10.11 14.91 -4.24
C HIS A 42 9.91 15.13 -5.75
N ARG A 43 8.73 15.61 -6.14
CA ARG A 43 8.50 16.19 -7.46
C ARG A 43 7.78 17.52 -7.27
N TYR A 44 8.56 18.47 -6.75
CA TYR A 44 8.42 19.88 -7.09
C TYR A 44 9.53 20.19 -8.11
#